data_AF-A0AAN6XE09-F1
#
_entry.id   AF-A0AAN6XE09-F1
#
_cell.length_a   1.000
_cell.length_b   1.000
_cell.length_c   1.000
_cell.angle_alpha   90.00
_cell.angle_beta   90.00
_cell.angle_gamma   90.00
#
_symmetry.space_group_name_H-M   'P 1'
#
loop_
_entity.id
_entity.type
_entity.pdbx_description
1 polymer ?
#
loop_
_entity_poly.entity_id
_entity_poly.type
_entity_poly.pdbx_seq_one_letter_code
_entity_poly.pdbx_strand_id
1 'polypeptide(L)'
;MAPNDYFTQQAAPPTAEAIRLSQYAHTEAAEARQDWIKYIGSGPVGEYGGCNPADGYFCALVLPMCKPERLRLPTTPNGTTTPHTDAFTLGRRTNIESDRKQLQAKTIQQLLRTDKPCAERIINTWKTMLATTLKQKSTSFSNLDEYLTFRIVDTGAPFVEATMLFGMGLTLPNHSKPWFDETTRPCFASLALANDYFSFDREYAEFCLKGREEKGEKLINAVWLCMKWHGVGPEVAKGMVREPCNGYEREFLRRCEGFLGEGEVGGEDREKWGMYFRGLQHQVSGNVVWSLRCPRYHPEERGFDPNAGVEDQVTKRIRKEYVGGKNSGDVEDGRGWGSMGFGERGLEVTSPGVEVAM
;
A
#
# COMPACT_ATOMS: atom_id res chain seq x y z
N MET A 1 1.95 -10.53 -19.50
CA MET A 1 3.25 -10.94 -18.93
C MET A 1 3.00 -12.07 -17.95
N ALA A 2 3.84 -13.11 -17.92
CA ALA A 2 3.65 -14.26 -17.04
C ALA A 2 4.09 -13.91 -15.59
N PRO A 3 3.38 -14.37 -14.55
CA PRO A 3 3.73 -14.14 -13.13
C PRO A 3 5.12 -14.62 -12.71
N ASN A 4 5.80 -15.42 -13.53
CA ASN A 4 7.06 -16.10 -13.20
C ASN A 4 8.32 -15.23 -13.38
N ASP A 5 8.21 -14.00 -13.89
CA ASP A 5 9.36 -13.10 -14.13
C ASP A 5 9.62 -12.10 -12.97
N TYR A 6 8.87 -12.20 -11.87
CA TYR A 6 9.03 -11.36 -10.68
C TYR A 6 9.51 -12.16 -9.46
N PHE A 7 10.39 -11.55 -8.67
CA PHE A 7 10.76 -11.95 -7.30
C PHE A 7 11.07 -13.44 -7.19
N THR A 8 12.29 -13.79 -7.59
CA THR A 8 12.78 -15.17 -7.67
C THR A 8 12.45 -15.96 -6.41
N GLN A 9 11.53 -16.92 -6.56
CA GLN A 9 11.26 -18.07 -5.68
C GLN A 9 10.28 -17.97 -4.50
N GLN A 10 9.46 -16.93 -4.32
CA GLN A 10 8.59 -16.90 -3.12
C GLN A 10 7.09 -16.66 -3.32
N ALA A 11 6.57 -16.62 -4.55
CA ALA A 11 5.12 -16.70 -4.77
C ALA A 11 4.59 -18.13 -4.55
N ALA A 12 4.74 -18.66 -3.34
CA ALA A 12 4.00 -19.86 -2.94
C ALA A 12 2.51 -19.48 -2.80
N PRO A 13 1.57 -20.33 -3.23
CA PRO A 13 0.15 -20.09 -3.00
C PRO A 13 -0.13 -19.88 -1.50
N PRO A 14 -1.17 -19.11 -1.14
CA PRO A 14 -1.50 -18.85 0.26
C PRO A 14 -1.60 -20.16 1.05
N THR A 15 -0.88 -20.26 2.16
CA THR A 15 -0.96 -21.44 3.03
C THR A 15 -2.36 -21.56 3.63
N ALA A 16 -2.75 -22.75 4.10
CA ALA A 16 -4.02 -22.93 4.82
C ALA A 16 -4.16 -21.97 6.01
N GLU A 17 -3.03 -21.62 6.65
CA GLU A 17 -2.99 -20.63 7.73
C GLU A 17 -3.27 -19.21 7.23
N ALA A 18 -2.72 -18.81 6.08
CA ALA A 18 -3.03 -17.50 5.47
C ALA A 18 -4.51 -17.37 5.10
N ILE A 19 -5.14 -18.44 4.60
CA ILE A 19 -6.59 -18.46 4.31
C ILE A 19 -7.40 -18.27 5.60
N ARG A 20 -7.04 -18.98 6.67
CA ARG A 20 -7.68 -18.85 7.98
C ARG A 20 -7.54 -17.44 8.53
N LEU A 21 -6.33 -16.87 8.50
CA LEU A 21 -6.06 -15.51 8.94
C LEU A 21 -6.81 -14.46 8.10
N SER A 22 -7.05 -14.73 6.82
CA SER A 22 -7.83 -13.86 5.94
C SER A 22 -9.27 -13.67 6.43
N GLN A 23 -9.89 -14.70 7.04
CA GLN A 23 -11.22 -14.58 7.63
C GLN A 23 -11.23 -13.64 8.85
N TYR A 24 -10.23 -13.75 9.73
CA TYR A 24 -10.07 -12.82 10.85
C TYR A 24 -9.80 -11.39 10.35
N ALA A 25 -8.87 -11.24 9.39
CA ALA A 25 -8.56 -9.96 8.77
C ALA A 25 -9.78 -9.28 8.12
N HIS A 26 -10.69 -10.07 7.54
CA HIS A 26 -11.92 -9.56 6.96
C HIS A 26 -12.83 -8.88 8.00
N THR A 27 -13.09 -9.57 9.12
CA THR A 27 -13.91 -9.04 10.22
C THR A 27 -13.29 -7.77 10.80
N GLU A 28 -11.98 -7.78 11.03
CA GLU A 28 -11.28 -6.62 11.62
C GLU A 28 -11.24 -5.43 10.66
N ALA A 29 -10.99 -5.67 9.36
CA ALA A 29 -11.04 -4.61 8.37
C ALA A 29 -12.47 -4.03 8.23
N ALA A 30 -13.52 -4.83 8.43
CA ALA A 30 -14.89 -4.35 8.45
C ALA A 30 -15.17 -3.43 9.65
N GLU A 31 -14.72 -3.81 10.86
CA GLU A 31 -14.83 -2.94 12.04
C GLU A 31 -14.04 -1.63 11.86
N ALA A 32 -12.81 -1.69 11.35
CA ALA A 32 -12.00 -0.49 11.09
C ALA A 32 -12.68 0.47 10.10
N ARG A 33 -13.37 -0.06 9.07
CA ARG A 33 -14.19 0.74 8.14
C ARG A 33 -15.40 1.35 8.85
N GLN A 34 -16.08 0.60 9.72
CA GLN A 34 -17.21 1.11 10.49
C GLN A 34 -16.79 2.22 11.46
N ASP A 35 -15.68 2.04 12.16
CA ASP A 35 -15.08 3.06 13.02
C ASP A 35 -14.69 4.30 12.20
N TRP A 36 -14.11 4.13 11.02
CA TRP A 36 -13.80 5.25 10.12
C TRP A 36 -15.07 6.03 9.75
N ILE A 37 -16.13 5.33 9.32
CA ILE A 37 -17.42 5.95 8.98
C ILE A 37 -18.01 6.68 10.20
N LYS A 38 -17.94 6.06 11.38
CA LYS A 38 -18.51 6.58 12.63
C LYS A 38 -17.78 7.82 13.14
N TYR A 39 -16.45 7.77 13.20
CA TYR A 39 -15.65 8.83 13.81
C TYR A 39 -15.27 9.90 12.79
N ILE A 40 -14.83 9.54 11.58
CA ILE A 40 -14.34 10.50 10.58
C ILE A 40 -15.47 11.07 9.71
N GLY A 41 -16.56 10.32 9.57
CA GLY A 41 -17.74 10.70 8.79
C GLY A 41 -17.75 10.13 7.36
N SER A 42 -18.94 10.18 6.76
CA SER A 42 -19.34 9.56 5.48
C SER A 42 -18.78 10.23 4.22
N GLY A 43 -17.48 10.54 4.19
CA GLY A 43 -16.76 10.61 2.92
C GLY A 43 -16.50 9.18 2.41
N PRO A 44 -16.45 8.94 1.09
CA PRO A 44 -16.00 7.63 0.62
C PRO A 44 -14.63 7.37 1.21
N VAL A 45 -14.41 6.15 1.70
CA VAL A 45 -13.06 5.61 1.67
C VAL A 45 -12.72 5.52 0.18
N GLY A 46 -12.10 6.58 -0.37
CA GLY A 46 -11.92 6.76 -1.81
C GLY A 46 -10.94 5.77 -2.44
N GLU A 47 -10.36 4.88 -1.63
CA GLU A 47 -9.33 3.94 -2.03
C GLU A 47 -9.50 2.59 -1.33
N TYR A 48 -9.16 1.51 -2.03
CA TYR A 48 -9.00 0.22 -1.39
C TYR A 48 -7.78 0.23 -0.45
N GLY A 49 -7.99 -0.31 0.75
CA GLY A 49 -6.95 -0.54 1.76
C GLY A 49 -6.21 -1.85 1.51
N GLY A 50 -6.06 -2.67 2.56
CA GLY A 50 -5.38 -3.97 2.49
C GLY A 50 -6.24 -5.14 1.98
N CYS A 51 -7.48 -4.92 1.56
CA CYS A 51 -8.32 -5.98 1.01
C CYS A 51 -7.81 -6.42 -0.36
N ASN A 52 -7.70 -7.73 -0.60
CA ASN A 52 -7.54 -8.32 -1.93
C ASN A 52 -8.46 -9.57 -1.99
N PRO A 53 -9.58 -9.50 -2.71
CA PRO A 53 -10.53 -10.61 -2.84
C PRO A 53 -9.99 -11.82 -3.60
N ALA A 54 -8.99 -11.63 -4.47
CA ALA A 54 -8.42 -12.70 -5.28
C ALA A 54 -7.45 -13.56 -4.46
N ASP A 55 -6.55 -12.93 -3.70
CA ASP A 55 -5.44 -13.63 -3.06
C ASP A 55 -5.49 -13.64 -1.52
N GLY A 56 -6.28 -12.74 -0.91
CA GLY A 56 -6.43 -12.61 0.55
C GLY A 56 -5.98 -11.25 1.11
N TYR A 57 -6.38 -10.93 2.34
CA TYR A 57 -6.02 -9.66 2.97
C TYR A 57 -4.51 -9.49 3.15
N PHE A 58 -4.02 -8.26 2.97
CA PHE A 58 -2.60 -7.91 3.12
C PHE A 58 -2.01 -8.45 4.42
N CYS A 59 -2.63 -8.18 5.57
CA CYS A 59 -2.11 -8.65 6.87
C CYS A 59 -2.12 -10.17 7.00
N ALA A 60 -3.04 -10.89 6.34
CA ALA A 60 -3.08 -12.35 6.38
C ALA A 60 -1.96 -12.98 5.53
N LEU A 61 -1.62 -12.34 4.41
CA LEU A 61 -0.55 -12.79 3.51
C LEU A 61 0.84 -12.38 4.01
N VAL A 62 0.98 -11.15 4.52
CA VAL A 62 2.25 -10.55 4.96
C VAL A 62 2.61 -10.97 6.39
N LEU A 63 1.62 -11.22 7.24
CA LEU A 63 1.82 -11.58 8.66
C LEU A 63 1.20 -12.95 9.00
N PRO A 64 1.52 -14.03 8.26
CA PRO A 64 0.83 -15.32 8.40
C PRO A 64 1.19 -16.09 9.67
N MET A 65 2.19 -15.62 10.43
CA MET A 65 2.62 -16.22 11.70
C MET A 65 2.00 -15.54 12.92
N CYS A 66 1.12 -14.56 12.71
CA CYS A 66 0.45 -13.86 13.80
C CYS A 66 -0.59 -14.76 14.48
N LYS A 67 -0.68 -14.63 15.80
CA LYS A 67 -1.76 -15.24 16.58
C LYS A 67 -3.09 -14.62 16.15
N PRO A 68 -4.13 -15.41 15.86
CA PRO A 68 -5.43 -14.89 15.40
C PRO A 68 -6.00 -13.80 16.31
N GLU A 69 -5.89 -13.95 17.63
CA GLU A 69 -6.37 -12.98 18.62
C GLU A 69 -5.58 -11.67 18.63
N ARG A 70 -4.39 -11.63 18.03
CA ARG A 70 -3.52 -10.45 17.89
C ARG A 70 -3.52 -9.86 16.48
N LEU A 71 -4.24 -10.45 15.52
CA LEU A 71 -4.42 -9.89 14.18
C LEU A 71 -5.34 -8.65 14.16
N ARG A 72 -5.96 -8.34 15.32
CA ARG A 72 -6.68 -7.09 15.62
C ARG A 72 -5.73 -5.89 15.67
N LEU A 73 -5.19 -5.49 14.52
CA LEU A 73 -4.26 -4.38 14.42
C LEU A 73 -4.72 -3.42 13.33
N PRO A 74 -4.45 -2.11 13.49
CA PRO A 74 -5.06 -1.07 12.68
C PRO A 74 -4.62 -1.25 11.23
N THR A 75 -5.54 -1.65 10.36
CA THR A 75 -5.40 -1.37 8.94
C THR A 75 -5.29 0.13 8.83
N THR A 76 -4.10 0.66 8.56
CA THR A 76 -3.92 2.08 8.28
C THR A 76 -4.81 2.43 7.10
N PRO A 77 -5.79 3.33 7.25
CA PRO A 77 -6.52 3.87 6.12
C PRO A 77 -5.55 4.75 5.35
N ASN A 78 -5.11 4.28 4.19
CA ASN A 78 -4.09 4.93 3.38
C ASN A 78 -4.48 6.35 2.94
N GLY A 79 -3.45 7.20 2.81
CA GLY A 79 -3.27 7.98 1.57
C GLY A 79 -4.01 9.31 1.42
N THR A 80 -3.89 10.27 2.34
CA THR A 80 -4.04 11.70 1.96
C THR A 80 -3.07 12.60 2.70
N THR A 81 -2.27 13.34 1.94
CA THR A 81 -1.14 14.14 2.40
C THR A 81 -1.36 15.63 2.13
N THR A 82 -1.56 16.46 3.17
CA THR A 82 -1.36 17.93 3.22
C THR A 82 -1.29 18.42 4.69
N PRO A 83 -0.72 19.62 5.00
CA PRO A 83 0.32 19.73 6.05
C PRO A 83 -0.07 20.43 7.37
N HIS A 84 0.71 20.10 8.42
CA HIS A 84 0.89 20.72 9.76
C HIS A 84 -0.22 20.53 10.81
N THR A 85 0.00 20.39 12.14
CA THR A 85 1.18 20.26 13.03
C THR A 85 0.70 19.57 14.31
N ASP A 86 0.93 18.27 14.45
CA ASP A 86 1.17 17.58 15.72
C ASP A 86 1.64 16.16 15.40
N ALA A 87 2.51 15.57 16.20
CA ALA A 87 3.30 14.36 15.88
C ALA A 87 2.50 13.05 15.60
N PHE A 88 1.17 13.15 15.45
CA PHE A 88 0.27 12.06 15.13
C PHE A 88 -0.93 12.43 14.23
N THR A 89 -1.05 13.69 13.78
CA THR A 89 -2.23 14.14 13.02
C THR A 89 -1.92 14.36 11.53
N LEU A 90 -2.81 13.87 10.68
CA LEU A 90 -2.88 14.22 9.26
C LEU A 90 -4.24 14.87 8.99
N GLY A 91 -4.27 16.18 8.71
CA GLY A 91 -5.40 16.89 8.09
C GLY A 91 -6.17 17.89 8.96
N ARG A 92 -6.43 19.08 8.40
CA ARG A 92 -7.28 20.15 8.96
C ARG A 92 -8.76 19.96 8.60
N ARG A 93 -9.55 19.66 9.62
CA ARG A 93 -10.88 20.22 9.93
C ARG A 93 -10.97 20.09 11.45
N THR A 94 -11.34 21.15 12.16
CA THR A 94 -11.23 21.23 13.63
C THR A 94 -11.96 20.11 14.40
N ASN A 95 -12.94 19.44 13.78
CA ASN A 95 -13.57 18.23 14.32
C ASN A 95 -12.88 16.90 13.90
N ILE A 96 -12.41 16.77 12.64
CA ILE A 96 -11.77 15.54 12.13
C ILE A 96 -10.48 15.20 12.91
N GLU A 97 -9.75 16.22 13.37
CA GLU A 97 -8.54 16.01 14.19
C GLU A 97 -8.86 15.34 15.54
N SER A 98 -9.99 15.68 16.16
CA SER A 98 -10.47 15.05 17.40
C SER A 98 -10.88 13.59 17.15
N ASP A 99 -11.51 13.33 16.02
CA ASP A 99 -12.04 12.01 15.68
C ASP A 99 -10.94 11.02 15.24
N ARG A 100 -9.92 11.49 14.51
CA ARG A 100 -8.71 10.69 14.22
C ARG A 100 -7.96 10.35 15.50
N LYS A 101 -7.86 11.29 16.44
CA LYS A 101 -7.24 11.07 17.75
C LYS A 101 -7.99 10.02 18.56
N GLN A 102 -9.33 9.98 18.49
CA GLN A 102 -10.13 8.94 19.15
C GLN A 102 -9.86 7.56 18.58
N LEU A 103 -9.81 7.40 17.25
CA LEU A 103 -9.51 6.12 16.61
C LEU A 103 -8.09 5.64 16.95
N GLN A 104 -7.12 6.55 16.90
CA GLN A 104 -5.73 6.28 17.29
C GLN A 104 -5.63 5.90 18.78
N ALA A 105 -6.32 6.62 19.67
CA ALA A 105 -6.33 6.33 21.09
C ALA A 105 -6.96 4.96 21.40
N LYS A 106 -8.09 4.61 20.77
CA LYS A 106 -8.72 3.27 20.88
C LYS A 106 -7.70 2.18 20.51
N THR A 107 -7.02 2.37 19.37
CA THR A 107 -6.02 1.44 18.86
C THR A 107 -4.82 1.29 19.81
N ILE A 108 -4.24 2.40 20.27
CA ILE A 108 -3.10 2.42 21.18
C ILE A 108 -3.46 1.77 22.52
N GLN A 109 -4.65 2.05 23.05
CA GLN A 109 -5.11 1.42 24.30
C GLN A 109 -5.27 -0.08 24.16
N GLN A 110 -5.80 -0.56 23.04
CA GLN A 110 -5.94 -1.99 22.77
C GLN A 110 -4.56 -2.68 22.68
N LEU A 111 -3.64 -2.09 21.92
CA LEU A 111 -2.24 -2.54 21.84
C LEU A 111 -1.60 -2.70 23.22
N LEU A 112 -1.63 -1.62 24.03
CA LEU A 112 -1.01 -1.59 25.35
C LEU A 112 -1.64 -2.59 26.34
N ARG A 113 -2.95 -2.85 26.22
CA ARG A 113 -3.66 -3.85 27.05
C ARG A 113 -3.29 -5.28 26.67
N THR A 114 -2.95 -5.54 25.41
CA THR A 114 -2.61 -6.89 24.93
C THR A 114 -1.15 -7.23 25.19
N ASP A 115 -0.21 -6.36 24.83
CA ASP A 115 1.23 -6.62 24.96
C ASP A 115 2.00 -5.29 25.03
N LYS A 116 2.24 -4.80 26.25
CA LYS A 116 2.83 -3.47 26.47
C LYS A 116 4.21 -3.31 25.83
N PRO A 117 5.20 -4.22 26.01
CA PRO A 117 6.52 -4.06 25.40
C PRO A 117 6.46 -4.00 23.87
N CYS A 118 5.69 -4.87 23.22
CA CYS A 118 5.56 -4.86 21.76
C CYS A 118 4.77 -3.62 21.27
N ALA A 119 3.74 -3.20 22.01
CA ALA A 119 2.96 -2.02 21.71
C ALA A 119 3.80 -0.73 21.73
N GLU A 120 4.68 -0.57 22.70
CA GLU A 120 5.59 0.58 22.78
C GLU A 120 6.48 0.68 21.53
N ARG A 121 6.97 -0.46 21.02
CA ARG A 121 7.72 -0.51 19.76
C ARG A 121 6.88 -0.08 18.55
N ILE A 122 5.64 -0.55 18.43
CA ILE A 122 4.71 -0.14 17.38
C ILE A 122 4.47 1.37 17.44
N ILE A 123 4.19 1.91 18.62
CA ILE A 123 3.92 3.34 18.81
C ILE A 123 5.13 4.18 18.40
N ASN A 124 6.35 3.77 18.77
CA ASN A 124 7.57 4.50 18.43
C ASN A 124 7.88 4.45 16.93
N THR A 125 7.78 3.28 16.29
CA THR A 125 7.99 3.16 14.84
C THR A 125 6.94 3.94 14.05
N TRP A 126 5.68 3.96 14.52
CA TRP A 126 4.61 4.74 13.91
C TRP A 126 4.87 6.26 13.98
N LYS A 127 5.31 6.78 15.14
CA LYS A 127 5.72 8.19 15.30
C LYS A 127 6.80 8.56 14.28
N THR A 128 7.83 7.72 14.18
CA THR A 128 8.97 7.95 13.28
C THR A 128 8.53 7.96 11.82
N MET A 129 7.69 7.00 11.40
CA MET A 129 7.11 6.97 10.05
C MET A 129 6.38 8.29 9.72
N LEU A 130 5.48 8.74 10.60
CA LEU A 130 4.71 9.97 10.39
C LEU A 130 5.61 11.21 10.31
N ALA A 131 6.59 11.32 11.21
CA ALA A 131 7.54 12.43 11.22
C ALA A 131 8.38 12.48 9.93
N THR A 132 8.87 11.32 9.46
CA THR A 132 9.65 11.20 8.22
C THR A 132 8.84 11.58 6.99
N THR A 133 7.61 11.06 6.88
CA THR A 133 6.66 11.37 5.78
C THR A 133 6.36 12.87 5.70
N LEU A 134 6.28 13.54 6.85
CA LEU A 134 6.01 14.99 6.90
C LEU A 134 7.23 15.84 6.54
N LYS A 135 8.43 15.41 6.93
CA LYS A 135 9.65 16.21 6.80
C LYS A 135 10.24 16.24 5.37
N GLN A 136 10.00 15.21 4.55
CA GLN A 136 10.78 15.00 3.32
C GLN A 136 10.02 15.09 1.99
N LYS A 137 8.81 15.66 1.96
CA LYS A 137 8.04 15.83 0.70
C LYS A 137 8.69 16.74 -0.35
N SER A 138 9.75 17.48 0.00
CA SER A 138 10.48 18.37 -0.90
C SER A 138 11.89 17.89 -1.26
N THR A 139 12.37 16.79 -0.67
CA THR A 139 13.75 16.30 -0.85
C THR A 139 13.97 15.82 -2.29
N SER A 140 15.12 16.17 -2.87
CA SER A 140 15.66 15.50 -4.07
C SER A 140 16.59 14.39 -3.63
N PHE A 141 16.47 13.22 -4.24
CA PHE A 141 17.40 12.11 -4.06
C PHE A 141 18.31 12.04 -5.29
N SER A 142 19.59 11.79 -5.07
CA SER A 142 20.61 11.74 -6.14
C SER A 142 20.83 10.32 -6.65
N ASN A 143 20.49 9.32 -5.85
CA ASN A 143 20.62 7.90 -6.20
C ASN A 143 19.68 7.03 -5.36
N LEU A 144 19.61 5.74 -5.71
CA LEU A 144 18.71 4.78 -5.09
C LEU A 144 19.01 4.53 -3.60
N ASP A 145 20.27 4.56 -3.17
CA ASP A 145 20.64 4.28 -1.78
C ASP A 145 20.22 5.43 -0.84
N GLU A 146 20.41 6.67 -1.28
CA GLU A 146 19.90 7.87 -0.59
C GLU A 146 18.38 7.81 -0.48
N TYR A 147 17.70 7.45 -1.58
CA TYR A 147 16.25 7.27 -1.60
C TYR A 147 15.80 6.19 -0.61
N LEU A 148 16.45 5.03 -0.59
CA LEU A 148 16.08 3.90 0.26
C LEU A 148 16.25 4.19 1.75
N THR A 149 17.24 4.99 2.12
CA THR A 149 17.43 5.45 3.50
C THR A 149 16.20 6.17 4.04
N PHE A 150 15.53 6.95 3.18
CA PHE A 150 14.24 7.56 3.49
C PHE A 150 13.08 6.58 3.32
N ARG A 151 13.02 5.90 2.17
CA ARG A 151 11.84 5.16 1.72
C ARG A 151 11.50 3.97 2.59
N ILE A 152 12.51 3.31 3.19
CA ILE A 152 12.31 2.22 4.15
C ILE A 152 11.43 2.67 5.33
N VAL A 153 11.65 3.88 5.83
CA VAL A 153 10.90 4.44 6.96
C VAL A 153 9.55 4.97 6.48
N ASP A 154 9.51 5.67 5.34
CA ASP A 154 8.30 6.26 4.76
C ASP A 154 7.26 5.21 4.35
N THR A 155 7.68 4.10 3.74
CA THR A 155 6.79 2.98 3.42
C THR A 155 6.32 2.20 4.65
N GLY A 156 6.91 2.48 5.82
CA GLY A 156 6.53 1.86 7.08
C GLY A 156 7.07 0.46 7.32
N ALA A 157 8.17 0.04 6.67
CA ALA A 157 8.72 -1.30 6.89
C ALA A 157 9.04 -1.60 8.37
N PRO A 158 9.68 -0.70 9.15
CA PRO A 158 9.87 -0.91 10.59
C PRO A 158 8.57 -0.99 11.40
N PHE A 159 7.51 -0.32 10.94
CA PHE A 159 6.19 -0.39 11.57
C PHE A 159 5.55 -1.77 11.34
N VAL A 160 5.57 -2.28 10.11
CA VAL A 160 5.05 -3.61 9.76
C VAL A 160 5.85 -4.70 10.50
N GLU A 161 7.17 -4.54 10.62
CA GLU A 161 8.02 -5.41 11.43
C GLU A 161 7.64 -5.39 12.92
N ALA A 162 7.38 -4.22 13.51
CA ALA A 162 6.90 -4.13 14.90
C ALA A 162 5.51 -4.77 15.07
N THR A 163 4.61 -4.59 14.10
CA THR A 163 3.29 -5.24 14.04
C THR A 163 3.42 -6.75 13.97
N MET A 164 4.36 -7.28 13.17
CA MET A 164 4.66 -8.70 13.08
C MET A 164 5.08 -9.28 14.44
N LEU A 165 6.05 -8.65 15.10
CA LEU A 165 6.55 -9.09 16.41
C LEU A 165 5.44 -9.10 17.46
N PHE A 166 4.61 -8.05 17.51
CA PHE A 166 3.44 -8.00 18.39
C PHE A 166 2.48 -9.16 18.09
N GLY A 167 2.16 -9.38 16.82
CA GLY A 167 1.19 -10.39 16.38
C GLY A 167 1.67 -11.81 16.68
N MET A 168 2.96 -12.07 16.55
CA MET A 168 3.59 -13.34 16.97
C MET A 168 3.70 -13.45 18.51
N GLY A 169 3.66 -12.33 19.22
CA GLY A 169 4.02 -12.24 20.63
C GLY A 169 5.48 -12.61 20.87
N LEU A 170 6.34 -12.13 19.97
CA LEU A 170 7.77 -12.39 19.96
C LEU A 170 8.53 -11.13 20.41
N THR A 171 9.32 -11.27 21.46
CA THR A 171 10.30 -10.26 21.87
C THR A 171 11.70 -10.78 21.53
N LEU A 172 12.45 -9.99 20.76
CA LEU A 172 13.80 -10.37 20.37
C LEU A 172 14.81 -10.12 21.50
N PRO A 173 15.77 -11.03 21.73
CA PRO A 173 16.92 -10.79 22.58
C PRO A 173 17.74 -9.60 22.05
N ASN A 174 18.33 -8.79 22.94
CA ASN A 174 19.22 -7.64 22.68
C ASN A 174 19.31 -7.18 21.20
N HIS A 175 18.31 -6.40 20.80
CA HIS A 175 18.17 -5.79 19.47
C HIS A 175 19.27 -4.75 19.13
N SER A 176 20.19 -4.45 20.04
CA SER A 176 21.10 -3.29 19.97
C SER A 176 22.44 -3.55 19.27
N LYS A 177 22.59 -4.64 18.51
CA LYS A 177 23.79 -4.86 17.69
C LYS A 177 23.59 -4.23 16.29
N PRO A 178 24.50 -3.37 15.79
CA PRO A 178 24.44 -2.83 14.41
C PRO A 178 24.20 -3.88 13.32
N TRP A 179 24.69 -5.10 13.54
CA TRP A 179 24.47 -6.27 12.68
C TRP A 179 22.98 -6.62 12.43
N PHE A 180 22.08 -6.30 13.36
CA PHE A 180 20.64 -6.51 13.20
C PHE A 180 20.08 -5.63 12.07
N ASP A 181 20.42 -4.34 12.09
CA ASP A 181 20.01 -3.40 11.05
C ASP A 181 20.64 -3.80 9.71
N GLU A 182 21.90 -4.24 9.72
CA GLU A 182 22.58 -4.73 8.52
C GLU A 182 21.90 -5.99 7.95
N THR A 183 21.42 -6.91 8.78
CA THR A 183 20.76 -8.14 8.33
C THR A 183 19.39 -7.87 7.73
N THR A 184 18.63 -6.94 8.32
CA THR A 184 17.22 -6.70 7.99
C THR A 184 17.02 -5.63 6.92
N ARG A 185 17.95 -4.67 6.78
CA ARG A 185 17.87 -3.59 5.79
C ARG A 185 17.59 -4.08 4.36
N PRO A 186 18.22 -5.16 3.84
CA PRO A 186 17.89 -5.65 2.49
C PRO A 186 16.42 -6.10 2.36
N CYS A 187 15.83 -6.72 3.38
CA CYS A 187 14.40 -7.05 3.38
C CYS A 187 13.52 -5.79 3.29
N PHE A 188 13.84 -4.76 4.08
CA PHE A 188 13.06 -3.52 4.04
C PHE A 188 13.23 -2.76 2.72
N ALA A 189 14.43 -2.80 2.14
CA ALA A 189 14.69 -2.23 0.82
C ALA A 189 13.89 -2.96 -0.27
N SER A 190 13.84 -4.30 -0.25
CA SER A 190 13.05 -5.04 -1.23
C SER A 190 11.55 -4.77 -1.08
N LEU A 191 11.02 -4.71 0.15
CA LEU A 191 9.62 -4.34 0.39
C LEU A 191 9.28 -2.95 -0.16
N ALA A 192 10.15 -1.96 0.06
CA ALA A 192 9.99 -0.61 -0.46
C ALA A 192 10.00 -0.57 -1.99
N LEU A 193 10.97 -1.22 -2.64
CA LEU A 193 11.08 -1.22 -4.09
C LEU A 193 9.96 -2.02 -4.76
N ALA A 194 9.54 -3.15 -4.16
CA ALA A 194 8.40 -3.91 -4.65
C ALA A 194 7.11 -3.07 -4.57
N ASN A 195 6.91 -2.31 -3.48
CA ASN A 195 5.80 -1.38 -3.37
C ASN A 195 5.82 -0.35 -4.49
N ASP A 196 6.94 0.35 -4.67
CA ASP A 196 7.11 1.36 -5.72
C ASP A 196 6.87 0.76 -7.10
N TYR A 197 7.35 -0.46 -7.34
CA TYR A 197 7.18 -1.18 -8.59
C TYR A 197 5.70 -1.39 -8.94
N PHE A 198 4.93 -1.97 -8.02
CA PHE A 198 3.53 -2.32 -8.24
C PHE A 198 2.59 -1.12 -8.14
N SER A 199 2.92 -0.13 -7.31
CA SER A 199 2.08 1.06 -7.12
C SER A 199 2.31 2.14 -8.18
N PHE A 200 3.41 2.06 -8.95
CA PHE A 200 3.84 3.12 -9.86
C PHE A 200 2.75 3.57 -10.82
N ASP A 201 2.08 2.64 -11.53
CA ASP A 201 1.10 3.02 -12.57
C ASP A 201 -0.07 3.82 -11.98
N ARG A 202 -0.56 3.39 -10.80
CA ARG A 202 -1.60 4.10 -10.05
C ARG A 202 -1.11 5.47 -9.58
N GLU A 203 0.07 5.52 -8.97
CA GLU A 203 0.64 6.74 -8.39
C GLU A 203 0.98 7.78 -9.44
N TYR A 204 1.54 7.34 -10.57
CA TYR A 204 1.86 8.18 -11.71
C TYR A 204 0.59 8.72 -12.37
N ALA A 205 -0.44 7.88 -12.57
CA ALA A 205 -1.73 8.34 -13.07
C ALA A 205 -2.37 9.40 -12.15
N GLU A 206 -2.35 9.18 -10.83
CA GLU A 206 -2.85 10.16 -9.86
C GLU A 206 -2.04 11.47 -9.87
N PHE A 207 -0.72 11.35 -10.00
CA PHE A 207 0.20 12.48 -10.08
C PHE A 207 -0.07 13.34 -11.32
N CYS A 208 -0.27 12.72 -12.48
CA CYS A 208 -0.65 13.39 -13.72
C CYS A 208 -2.04 14.04 -13.63
N LEU A 209 -3.05 13.30 -13.15
CA LEU A 209 -4.43 13.82 -13.03
C LEU A 209 -4.54 15.06 -12.15
N LYS A 210 -3.68 15.19 -11.14
CA LYS A 210 -3.66 16.35 -10.24
C LYS A 210 -2.82 17.53 -10.76
N GLY A 211 -2.25 17.41 -11.96
CA GLY A 211 -1.36 18.41 -12.57
C GLY A 211 -0.12 18.68 -11.71
N ARG A 212 0.37 17.67 -10.98
CA ARG A 212 1.43 17.85 -9.98
C ARG A 212 2.79 18.07 -10.63
N GLU A 213 3.04 17.45 -11.78
CA GLU A 213 4.28 17.67 -12.54
C GLU A 213 4.39 19.12 -13.02
N GLU A 214 3.30 19.68 -13.54
CA GLU A 214 3.22 21.08 -13.98
C GLU A 214 3.43 22.08 -12.83
N LYS A 215 3.08 21.66 -11.60
CA LYS A 215 3.31 22.42 -10.36
C LYS A 215 4.72 22.25 -9.80
N GLY A 216 5.58 21.49 -10.48
CA GLY A 216 6.94 21.18 -10.03
C GLY A 216 7.00 20.29 -8.78
N GLU A 217 5.91 19.60 -8.44
CA GLU A 217 5.92 18.60 -7.37
C GLU A 217 6.72 17.37 -7.81
N LYS A 218 7.25 16.60 -6.85
CA LYS A 218 8.02 15.38 -7.11
C LYS A 218 7.20 14.16 -6.72
N LEU A 219 7.32 13.09 -7.49
CA LEU A 219 6.72 11.80 -7.16
C LEU A 219 7.70 10.98 -6.33
N ILE A 220 7.28 10.56 -5.13
CA ILE A 220 8.06 9.70 -4.25
C ILE A 220 7.87 8.25 -4.69
N ASN A 221 8.62 7.83 -5.71
CA ASN A 221 8.59 6.47 -6.23
C ASN A 221 9.89 6.17 -6.99
N ALA A 222 10.55 5.05 -6.70
CA ALA A 222 11.82 4.67 -7.32
C ALA A 222 11.75 4.60 -8.85
N VAL A 223 10.64 4.13 -9.43
CA VAL A 223 10.50 4.04 -10.90
C VAL A 223 10.56 5.44 -11.51
N TRP A 224 9.81 6.39 -10.94
CA TRP A 224 9.85 7.79 -11.39
C TRP A 224 11.25 8.39 -11.23
N LEU A 225 11.91 8.14 -10.11
CA LEU A 225 13.27 8.63 -9.87
C LEU A 225 14.25 8.05 -10.91
N CYS A 226 14.19 6.75 -11.22
CA CYS A 226 15.00 6.14 -12.27
C CYS A 226 14.72 6.76 -13.65
N MET A 227 13.46 7.07 -13.98
CA MET A 227 13.15 7.80 -15.22
C MET A 227 13.85 9.15 -15.26
N LYS A 228 13.85 9.90 -14.15
CA LYS A 228 14.47 11.24 -14.08
C LYS A 228 16.01 11.19 -14.03
N TRP A 229 16.60 10.24 -13.32
CA TRP A 229 18.05 10.09 -13.22
C TRP A 229 18.69 9.62 -14.54
N HIS A 230 17.99 8.78 -15.30
CA HIS A 230 18.57 8.11 -16.48
C HIS A 230 17.94 8.53 -17.81
N GLY A 231 16.88 9.34 -17.81
CA GLY A 231 16.21 9.79 -19.03
C GLY A 231 15.53 8.64 -19.80
N VAL A 232 15.04 7.63 -19.09
CA VAL A 232 14.46 6.42 -19.68
C VAL A 232 12.93 6.37 -19.52
N GLY A 233 12.28 5.58 -20.37
CA GLY A 233 10.84 5.31 -20.27
C GLY A 233 10.46 4.42 -19.08
N PRO A 234 9.16 4.36 -18.72
CA PRO A 234 8.67 3.67 -17.52
C PRO A 234 9.00 2.18 -17.49
N GLU A 235 8.93 1.48 -18.63
CA GLU A 235 9.23 0.04 -18.71
C GLU A 235 10.70 -0.26 -18.38
N VAL A 236 11.62 0.56 -18.90
CA VAL A 236 13.05 0.42 -18.60
C VAL A 236 13.32 0.78 -17.13
N ALA A 237 12.73 1.86 -16.64
CA ALA A 237 12.86 2.26 -15.23
C ALA A 237 12.31 1.21 -14.27
N LYS A 238 11.18 0.57 -14.59
CA LYS A 238 10.65 -0.61 -13.87
C LYS A 238 11.70 -1.73 -13.82
N GLY A 239 12.36 -2.02 -14.93
CA GLY A 239 13.49 -2.96 -14.97
C GLY A 239 14.62 -2.59 -14.01
N MET A 240 15.01 -1.30 -13.97
CA MET A 240 16.05 -0.75 -13.09
C MET A 240 15.68 -0.79 -11.60
N VAL A 241 14.38 -0.85 -11.25
CA VAL A 241 13.91 -1.02 -9.87
C VAL A 241 13.80 -2.50 -9.49
N ARG A 242 13.35 -3.34 -10.42
CA ARG A 242 13.19 -4.79 -10.20
C ARG A 242 14.52 -5.48 -9.93
N GLU A 243 15.57 -5.14 -10.67
CA GLU A 243 16.90 -5.73 -10.50
C GLU A 243 17.47 -5.57 -9.08
N PRO A 244 17.60 -4.33 -8.51
CA PRO A 244 18.07 -4.15 -7.15
C PRO A 244 17.11 -4.76 -6.12
N CYS A 245 15.79 -4.73 -6.36
CA CYS A 245 14.83 -5.40 -5.47
C CYS A 245 15.14 -6.90 -5.32
N ASN A 246 15.28 -7.62 -6.44
CA ASN A 246 15.66 -9.03 -6.44
C ASN A 246 17.05 -9.25 -5.81
N GLY A 247 17.97 -8.31 -6.01
CA GLY A 247 19.30 -8.32 -5.39
C GLY A 247 19.23 -8.27 -3.87
N TYR A 248 18.41 -7.37 -3.32
CA TYR A 248 18.21 -7.24 -1.88
C TYR A 248 17.51 -8.45 -1.26
N GLU A 249 16.59 -9.11 -1.97
CA GLU A 249 15.96 -10.36 -1.50
C GLU A 249 16.98 -11.48 -1.33
N ARG A 250 17.84 -11.69 -2.34
CA ARG A 250 18.92 -12.69 -2.25
C ARG A 250 19.89 -12.36 -1.14
N GLU A 251 20.26 -11.09 -1.00
CA GLU A 251 21.15 -10.65 0.05
C GLU A 251 20.54 -10.83 1.44
N PHE A 252 19.24 -10.57 1.61
CA PHE A 252 18.52 -10.83 2.85
C PHE A 252 18.59 -12.31 3.25
N LEU A 253 18.26 -13.22 2.33
CA LEU A 253 18.30 -14.66 2.59
C LEU A 253 19.71 -15.12 2.98
N ARG A 254 20.74 -14.66 2.24
CA ARG A 254 22.15 -14.94 2.55
C ARG A 254 22.55 -14.45 3.94
N ARG A 255 22.12 -13.24 4.34
CA ARG A 255 22.42 -12.69 5.67
C ARG A 255 21.70 -13.43 6.78
N CYS A 256 20.45 -13.87 6.57
CA CYS A 256 19.74 -14.72 7.53
C CYS A 256 20.45 -16.06 7.76
N GLU A 257 20.90 -16.72 6.68
CA GLU A 257 21.65 -17.97 6.78
C GLU A 257 22.97 -17.79 7.52
N GLY A 258 23.72 -16.72 7.21
CA GLY A 258 24.95 -16.39 7.93
C GLY A 258 24.72 -16.15 9.41
N PHE A 259 23.71 -15.33 9.75
CA PHE A 259 23.35 -15.02 11.14
C PHE A 259 23.01 -16.27 11.95
N LEU A 260 22.24 -17.19 11.36
CA LEU A 260 21.88 -18.43 12.02
C LEU A 260 23.06 -19.43 12.01
N GLY A 261 23.95 -19.40 11.03
CA GLY A 261 25.07 -20.33 10.90
C GLY A 261 26.23 -20.11 11.87
N GLU A 262 26.54 -18.86 12.21
CA GLU A 262 27.83 -18.46 12.85
C GLU A 262 28.02 -18.84 14.33
N GLY A 263 27.17 -19.68 14.93
CA GLY A 263 27.39 -20.21 16.29
C GLY A 263 27.33 -19.19 17.44
N GLU A 264 27.21 -17.88 17.15
CA GLU A 264 27.15 -16.81 18.15
C GLU A 264 25.82 -16.73 18.92
N VAL A 265 24.79 -17.41 18.43
CA VAL A 265 23.44 -17.39 19.01
C VAL A 265 23.16 -18.74 19.69
N GLY A 266 22.92 -18.69 21.01
CA GLY A 266 22.53 -19.85 21.82
C GLY A 266 21.20 -20.49 21.37
N GLY A 267 20.91 -21.71 21.83
CA GLY A 267 19.81 -22.54 21.32
C GLY A 267 18.42 -21.88 21.34
N GLU A 268 17.97 -21.34 22.49
CA GLU A 268 16.65 -20.71 22.60
C GLU A 268 16.55 -19.38 21.82
N ASP A 269 17.64 -18.61 21.75
CA ASP A 269 17.67 -17.37 20.99
C ASP A 269 17.64 -17.67 19.48
N ARG A 270 18.29 -18.74 19.04
CA ARG A 270 18.32 -19.17 17.64
C ARG A 270 16.94 -19.51 17.12
N GLU A 271 16.11 -20.18 17.91
CA GLU A 271 14.73 -20.46 17.51
C GLU A 271 13.93 -19.17 17.33
N LYS A 272 14.03 -18.23 18.28
CA LYS A 272 13.37 -16.92 18.19
C LYS A 272 13.81 -16.12 16.96
N TRP A 273 15.12 -16.10 16.69
CA TRP A 273 15.69 -15.46 15.49
C TRP A 273 15.23 -16.16 14.20
N GLY A 274 15.17 -17.49 14.20
CA GLY A 274 14.63 -18.26 13.08
C GLY A 274 13.16 -17.95 12.79
N MET A 275 12.33 -17.84 13.83
CA MET A 275 10.93 -17.41 13.69
C MET A 275 10.82 -16.00 13.14
N TYR A 276 11.66 -15.08 13.64
CA TYR A 276 11.69 -13.69 13.19
C TYR A 276 12.05 -13.54 11.72
N PHE A 277 13.14 -14.18 11.27
CA PHE A 277 13.53 -14.12 9.86
C PHE A 277 12.51 -14.79 8.94
N ARG A 278 11.90 -15.89 9.37
CA ARG A 278 10.80 -16.50 8.63
C ARG A 278 9.61 -15.56 8.50
N GLY A 279 9.27 -14.83 9.57
CA GLY A 279 8.25 -13.78 9.54
C GLY A 279 8.56 -12.70 8.50
N LEU A 280 9.80 -12.22 8.46
CA LEU A 280 10.24 -11.24 7.45
C LEU A 280 10.21 -11.79 6.01
N GLN A 281 10.60 -13.04 5.79
CA GLN A 281 10.47 -13.70 4.48
C GLN A 281 9.00 -13.79 4.04
N HIS A 282 8.08 -14.04 4.98
CA HIS A 282 6.65 -13.98 4.69
C HIS A 282 6.18 -12.57 4.34
N GLN A 283 6.78 -11.51 4.89
CA GLN A 283 6.42 -10.16 4.48
C GLN A 283 6.77 -9.90 3.01
N VAL A 284 7.96 -10.33 2.56
CA VAL A 284 8.40 -10.17 1.16
C VAL A 284 7.44 -10.89 0.22
N SER A 285 7.25 -12.18 0.44
CA SER A 285 6.37 -13.03 -0.38
C SER A 285 4.91 -12.58 -0.36
N GLY A 286 4.36 -12.33 0.83
CA GLY A 286 3.00 -11.86 1.01
C GLY A 286 2.74 -10.50 0.36
N ASN A 287 3.72 -9.59 0.42
CA ASN A 287 3.62 -8.28 -0.21
C ASN A 287 3.55 -8.42 -1.74
N VAL A 288 4.38 -9.28 -2.32
CA VAL A 288 4.36 -9.56 -3.77
C VAL A 288 3.03 -10.16 -4.19
N VAL A 289 2.60 -11.26 -3.55
CA VAL A 289 1.34 -11.95 -3.88
C VAL A 289 0.16 -10.99 -3.77
N TRP A 290 0.08 -10.23 -2.67
CA TRP A 290 -0.98 -9.24 -2.51
C TRP A 290 -0.93 -8.16 -3.59
N SER A 291 0.26 -7.64 -3.92
CA SER A 291 0.42 -6.52 -4.86
C SER A 291 0.15 -6.88 -6.31
N LEU A 292 0.21 -8.16 -6.68
CA LEU A 292 -0.03 -8.61 -8.06
C LEU A 292 -1.46 -8.39 -8.54
N ARG A 293 -2.45 -8.41 -7.63
CA ARG A 293 -3.87 -8.29 -8.00
C ARG A 293 -4.71 -7.51 -7.00
N CYS A 294 -4.09 -6.80 -6.03
CA CYS A 294 -4.89 -6.04 -5.09
C CYS A 294 -5.68 -4.92 -5.80
N PRO A 295 -6.97 -4.72 -5.46
CA PRO A 295 -7.79 -3.64 -6.01
C PRO A 295 -7.24 -2.22 -5.78
N ARG A 296 -6.28 -2.09 -4.85
CA ARG A 296 -5.55 -0.86 -4.60
C ARG A 296 -4.66 -0.46 -5.77
N TYR A 297 -3.94 -1.40 -6.37
CA TYR A 297 -3.03 -1.15 -7.49
C TYR A 297 -3.66 -1.47 -8.85
N HIS A 298 -4.64 -2.38 -8.88
CA HIS A 298 -5.28 -2.90 -10.08
C HIS A 298 -6.76 -2.51 -10.11
N PRO A 299 -7.14 -1.40 -10.77
CA PRO A 299 -8.52 -0.94 -10.81
C PRO A 299 -9.52 -1.94 -11.39
N GLU A 300 -9.07 -2.82 -12.27
CA GLU A 300 -9.84 -3.89 -12.90
C GLU A 300 -10.21 -5.01 -11.91
N GLU A 301 -9.41 -5.23 -10.87
CA GLU A 301 -9.67 -6.24 -9.82
C GLU A 301 -10.68 -5.73 -8.77
N ARG A 302 -11.17 -4.48 -8.90
CA ARG A 302 -12.22 -3.91 -8.04
C ARG A 302 -13.60 -4.54 -8.27
N GLY A 303 -13.76 -5.32 -9.33
CA GLY A 303 -15.05 -5.88 -9.78
C GLY A 303 -15.60 -7.03 -8.93
N PHE A 304 -14.85 -7.58 -7.96
CA PHE A 304 -15.31 -8.69 -7.12
C PHE A 304 -15.15 -8.37 -5.63
N ASP A 305 -15.94 -7.41 -5.13
CA ASP A 305 -16.10 -7.22 -3.69
C ASP A 305 -17.43 -7.86 -3.22
N PRO A 306 -17.43 -8.96 -2.45
CA PRO A 306 -18.64 -9.49 -1.81
C PRO A 306 -19.26 -8.53 -0.77
N ASN A 307 -18.63 -7.39 -0.47
CA ASN A 307 -19.19 -6.26 0.27
C ASN A 307 -19.60 -5.07 -0.61
N ALA A 308 -19.73 -5.25 -1.93
CA ALA A 308 -20.20 -4.23 -2.85
C ALA A 308 -21.49 -3.55 -2.36
N GLY A 309 -21.42 -2.24 -2.11
CA GLY A 309 -22.61 -1.43 -1.81
C GLY A 309 -22.39 -0.20 -0.94
N VAL A 310 -21.33 -0.12 -0.14
CA VAL A 310 -21.01 1.09 0.64
C VAL A 310 -20.33 2.12 -0.25
N GLU A 311 -19.42 1.67 -1.11
CA GLU A 311 -18.66 2.45 -2.08
C GLU A 311 -19.56 2.93 -3.23
N ASP A 312 -20.49 2.07 -3.69
CA ASP A 312 -21.42 2.36 -4.78
C ASP A 312 -22.43 3.47 -4.46
N GLN A 313 -22.88 3.58 -3.20
CA GLN A 313 -23.72 4.70 -2.79
C GLN A 313 -22.97 6.02 -2.85
N VAL A 314 -21.66 5.99 -2.59
CA VAL A 314 -20.83 7.19 -2.63
C VAL A 314 -20.41 7.54 -4.05
N THR A 315 -20.06 6.57 -4.89
CA THR A 315 -19.83 6.79 -6.32
C THR A 315 -21.09 7.31 -7.02
N LYS A 316 -22.29 6.80 -6.66
CA LYS A 316 -23.56 7.35 -7.15
C LYS A 316 -23.80 8.78 -6.67
N ARG A 317 -23.49 9.12 -5.41
CA ARG A 317 -23.66 10.48 -4.87
C ARG A 317 -22.70 11.49 -5.51
N ILE A 318 -21.41 11.15 -5.66
CA ILE A 318 -20.40 11.97 -6.34
C ILE A 318 -20.75 12.13 -7.83
N ARG A 319 -21.20 11.06 -8.51
CA ARG A 319 -21.71 11.18 -9.89
C ARG A 319 -22.95 12.07 -9.98
N LYS A 320 -23.85 12.03 -9.01
CA LYS A 320 -25.05 12.90 -8.98
C LYS A 320 -24.71 14.37 -8.79
N GLU A 321 -23.70 14.68 -7.98
CA GLU A 321 -23.17 16.05 -7.79
C GLU A 321 -22.42 16.54 -9.05
N TYR A 322 -21.70 15.65 -9.75
CA TYR A 322 -20.98 15.98 -10.98
C TYR A 322 -21.91 16.14 -12.19
N VAL A 323 -22.96 15.31 -12.29
CA VAL A 323 -23.98 15.40 -13.35
C VAL A 323 -24.98 16.52 -13.06
N GLY A 324 -25.30 16.79 -11.79
CA GLY A 324 -26.16 17.93 -11.39
C GLY A 324 -25.50 19.30 -11.57
N GLY A 325 -24.18 19.36 -11.79
CA GLY A 325 -23.44 20.59 -12.07
C GLY A 325 -23.33 20.95 -13.57
N LYS A 326 -23.85 20.12 -14.48
CA LYS A 326 -23.93 20.42 -15.91
C LYS A 326 -25.36 20.20 -16.41
N ASN A 327 -26.01 21.34 -16.72
CA ASN A 327 -27.31 21.51 -17.37
C ASN A 327 -28.56 21.39 -16.47
N SER A 328 -28.84 22.46 -15.73
CA SER A 328 -30.21 23.00 -15.67
C SER A 328 -30.30 24.20 -16.63
N GLY A 329 -30.40 23.89 -17.91
CA GLY A 329 -30.86 24.80 -18.96
C GLY A 329 -32.03 24.10 -19.65
N ASP A 330 -33.16 24.79 -19.69
CA ASP A 330 -34.48 24.35 -20.11
C ASP A 330 -34.50 23.47 -21.38
N VAL A 331 -35.37 22.44 -21.42
CA VAL A 331 -36.46 22.30 -22.39
C VAL A 331 -37.53 21.35 -21.83
N GLU A 332 -38.76 21.83 -21.88
CA GLU A 332 -40.02 21.19 -21.53
C GLU A 332 -40.40 19.96 -22.38
N ASP A 333 -41.08 19.03 -21.71
CA ASP A 333 -42.22 18.20 -22.13
C ASP A 333 -42.54 18.01 -23.63
N GLY A 334 -42.63 16.75 -24.07
CA GLY A 334 -43.08 16.41 -25.43
C GLY A 334 -43.25 14.92 -25.73
N ARG A 335 -44.41 14.38 -25.36
CA ARG A 335 -45.04 13.11 -25.78
C ARG A 335 -44.55 12.47 -27.10
N GLY A 336 -44.38 11.14 -27.07
CA GLY A 336 -45.15 10.25 -27.96
C GLY A 336 -44.41 9.33 -28.95
N TRP A 337 -44.62 8.03 -28.77
CA TRP A 337 -44.84 6.97 -29.78
C TRP A 337 -43.81 6.68 -30.89
N GLY A 338 -43.40 5.40 -30.95
CA GLY A 338 -43.61 4.62 -32.19
C GLY A 338 -42.38 4.19 -32.99
N SER A 339 -42.11 2.89 -32.93
CA SER A 339 -41.90 1.97 -34.07
C SER A 339 -40.83 2.26 -35.14
N MET A 340 -40.12 1.16 -35.45
CA MET A 340 -39.56 0.75 -36.75
C MET A 340 -38.22 1.31 -37.22
N GLY A 341 -37.38 0.38 -37.66
CA GLY A 341 -36.57 0.58 -38.86
C GLY A 341 -35.10 0.23 -38.72
N PHE A 342 -34.77 -1.05 -38.65
CA PHE A 342 -33.50 -1.53 -39.21
C PHE A 342 -33.52 -1.25 -40.71
N GLY A 343 -32.51 -0.53 -41.21
CA GLY A 343 -32.35 -0.23 -42.62
C GLY A 343 -30.90 0.12 -42.92
N GLU A 344 -30.17 -0.86 -43.42
CA GLU A 344 -28.86 -0.70 -44.04
C GLU A 344 -28.88 0.39 -45.13
N ARG A 345 -27.83 1.19 -45.20
CA ARG A 345 -27.15 1.56 -46.46
C ARG A 345 -25.85 2.29 -46.15
N GLY A 346 -24.77 1.75 -46.71
CA GLY A 346 -23.42 2.27 -46.57
C GLY A 346 -23.17 3.56 -47.34
N LEU A 347 -22.01 4.14 -47.05
CA LEU A 347 -21.26 5.05 -47.91
C LEU A 347 -19.81 5.06 -47.43
N GLU A 348 -18.94 4.33 -48.14
CA GLU A 348 -17.55 4.69 -48.31
C GLU A 348 -17.47 6.04 -49.03
N VAL A 349 -16.64 6.98 -48.58
CA VAL A 349 -15.89 7.91 -49.47
C VAL A 349 -14.65 8.44 -48.72
N THR A 350 -13.49 7.91 -49.12
CA THR A 350 -12.16 8.52 -49.37
C THR A 350 -11.68 9.78 -48.63
N SER A 351 -10.46 9.70 -48.08
CA SER A 351 -9.54 10.84 -47.90
C SER A 351 -8.96 11.32 -49.23
N PRO A 352 -8.72 12.64 -49.37
CA PRO A 352 -7.36 13.20 -49.42
C PRO A 352 -7.26 14.48 -48.55
N GLY A 353 -6.18 14.79 -47.81
CA GLY A 353 -4.81 15.01 -48.26
C GLY A 353 -4.58 16.49 -48.60
N VAL A 354 -4.11 17.33 -47.64
CA VAL A 354 -3.37 18.62 -47.80
C VAL A 354 -2.78 18.93 -46.40
N GLU A 355 -1.48 18.79 -46.11
CA GLU A 355 -0.33 19.69 -46.36
C GLU A 355 -0.30 21.07 -45.62
N VAL A 356 0.72 21.19 -44.76
CA VAL A 356 1.63 22.33 -44.54
C VAL A 356 1.24 23.51 -43.62
N ALA A 357 2.01 23.57 -42.51
CA ALA A 357 2.70 24.69 -41.85
C ALA A 357 1.99 26.04 -41.59
N MET A 358 1.94 26.41 -40.31
CA MET A 358 2.88 27.37 -39.70
C MET A 358 3.01 27.11 -38.20
#